data_AF-B1WVW3-F1
#
_entry.id   AF-B1WVW3-F1
#
_cell.length_a   1.000
_cell.length_b   1.000
_cell.length_c   1.000
_cell.angle_alpha   90.00
_cell.angle_beta   90.00
_cell.angle_gamma   90.00
#
_symmetry.space_group_name_H-M   'P 1'
#
loop_
_entity.id
_entity.type
_entity.pdbx_description
1 polymer ?
#
loop_
_entity_poly.entity_id
_entity_poly.type
_entity_poly.pdbx_seq_one_letter_code
_entity_poly.pdbx_strand_id
1 'polypeptide(L)'
;MAVNRIRIGKDKGELVQSLVDFNGGVGPFQTYADVITFAATLGAKYNKRIPLNIISKEPAPISLEIFVSRGYDAVIKLLAITETNDPHILSLYDTEAENQRIQIFEEYANGGLEQLQEELKGIVDYSEHLLLLLNLERFPNNTTEEEFDLTRFL
;
A
#
# COMPACT_ATOMS: atom_id res chain seq x y z
N MET A 1 7.39 -25.51 -6.24
CA MET A 1 7.56 -24.40 -5.29
C MET A 1 6.18 -23.90 -4.93
N ALA A 2 5.87 -23.68 -3.66
CA ALA A 2 4.58 -23.12 -3.28
C ALA A 2 4.47 -21.72 -3.89
N VAL A 3 3.37 -21.44 -4.59
CA VAL A 3 3.16 -20.11 -5.17
C VAL A 3 2.81 -19.18 -4.01
N ASN A 4 3.79 -18.41 -3.56
CA ASN A 4 3.60 -17.44 -2.49
C ASN A 4 2.58 -16.37 -2.92
N ARG A 5 1.70 -15.99 -1.99
CA ARG A 5 0.61 -15.04 -2.24
C ARG A 5 0.60 -13.97 -1.17
N ILE A 6 0.39 -12.74 -1.59
CA ILE A 6 0.20 -11.58 -0.72
C ILE A 6 -1.28 -11.52 -0.32
N ARG A 7 -1.49 -11.45 0.99
CA ARG A 7 -2.80 -11.44 1.66
C ARG A 7 -3.27 -10.02 1.90
N ILE A 8 -4.58 -9.86 2.02
CA ILE A 8 -5.24 -8.59 2.30
C ILE A 8 -6.09 -8.76 3.55
N GLY A 9 -6.07 -7.77 4.44
CA GLY A 9 -6.92 -7.75 5.64
C GLY A 9 -8.40 -7.74 5.28
N LYS A 10 -9.21 -8.54 5.97
CA LYS A 10 -10.66 -8.65 5.72
C LYS A 10 -11.38 -7.32 5.85
N ASP A 11 -10.98 -6.50 6.83
CA ASP A 11 -11.55 -5.19 7.11
C ASP A 11 -11.23 -4.13 6.03
N LYS A 12 -10.24 -4.39 5.17
CA LYS A 12 -9.84 -3.49 4.07
C LYS A 12 -10.27 -3.97 2.69
N GLY A 13 -10.95 -5.12 2.59
CA GLY A 13 -11.32 -5.73 1.30
C GLY A 13 -12.21 -4.84 0.44
N GLU A 14 -13.26 -4.25 1.02
CA GLU A 14 -14.19 -3.36 0.31
C GLU A 14 -13.49 -2.10 -0.21
N LEU A 15 -12.56 -1.53 0.57
CA LEU A 15 -11.77 -0.37 0.15
C LEU A 15 -10.87 -0.72 -1.05
N VAL A 16 -10.20 -1.88 -1.00
CA VAL A 16 -9.34 -2.31 -2.11
C VAL A 16 -10.16 -2.54 -3.39
N GLN A 17 -11.41 -3.03 -3.27
CA GLN A 17 -12.33 -3.17 -4.39
C GLN A 17 -12.75 -1.82 -4.98
N SER A 18 -13.08 -0.86 -4.13
CA SER A 18 -13.57 0.45 -4.58
C SER A 18 -12.48 1.32 -5.23
N LEU A 19 -11.21 1.05 -4.94
CA LEU A 19 -10.05 1.73 -5.53
C LEU A 19 -9.64 1.21 -6.90
N VAL A 20 -10.17 0.08 -7.36
CA VAL A 20 -9.85 -0.48 -8.68
C VAL A 20 -10.90 -0.08 -9.71
N ASP A 21 -10.46 0.31 -10.89
CA ASP A 21 -11.29 0.45 -12.08
C ASP A 21 -11.73 -0.94 -12.57
N PHE A 22 -12.75 -1.49 -11.91
CA PHE A 22 -13.38 -2.76 -12.28
C PHE A 22 -14.85 -2.54 -12.64
N ASN A 23 -15.31 -3.13 -13.74
CA ASN A 23 -16.70 -3.09 -14.20
C ASN A 23 -17.30 -1.67 -14.35
N GLY A 24 -16.52 -0.69 -14.79
CA GLY A 24 -16.97 0.70 -14.97
C GLY A 24 -16.92 1.54 -13.69
N GLY A 25 -16.10 1.13 -12.72
CA GLY A 25 -15.73 1.96 -11.58
C GLY A 25 -14.86 3.15 -11.98
N VAL A 26 -14.75 4.13 -11.09
CA VAL A 26 -13.88 5.32 -11.24
C VAL A 26 -12.64 5.25 -10.34
N GLY A 27 -12.24 4.03 -9.98
CA GLY A 27 -11.09 3.76 -9.14
C GLY A 27 -9.77 4.16 -9.84
N PRO A 28 -8.82 4.79 -9.16
CA PRO A 28 -7.59 5.28 -9.79
C PRO A 28 -6.59 4.19 -10.19
N PHE A 29 -6.80 2.94 -9.74
CA PHE A 29 -5.88 1.83 -9.94
C PHE A 29 -6.43 0.80 -10.92
N GLN A 30 -5.54 0.19 -11.71
CA GLN A 30 -5.94 -0.83 -12.70
C GLN A 30 -6.14 -2.22 -12.08
N THR A 31 -5.37 -2.55 -11.05
CA THR A 31 -5.38 -3.87 -10.43
C THR A 31 -5.24 -3.79 -8.91
N TYR A 32 -5.67 -4.84 -8.21
CA TYR A 32 -5.44 -4.95 -6.77
C TYR A 32 -3.95 -4.91 -6.40
N ALA A 33 -3.07 -5.42 -7.26
CA ALA A 33 -1.62 -5.36 -7.02
C ALA A 33 -1.11 -3.90 -6.99
N ASP A 34 -1.67 -3.02 -7.82
CA ASP A 34 -1.32 -1.59 -7.84
C ASP A 34 -1.78 -0.91 -6.54
N VAL A 35 -3.01 -1.17 -6.10
CA VAL A 35 -3.56 -0.65 -4.83
C VAL A 35 -2.70 -1.09 -3.64
N ILE A 36 -2.40 -2.38 -3.54
CA ILE A 36 -1.62 -2.94 -2.43
C ILE A 36 -0.20 -2.40 -2.43
N THR A 37 0.43 -2.26 -3.61
CA THR A 37 1.78 -1.70 -3.70
C THR A 37 1.80 -0.22 -3.30
N PHE A 38 0.82 0.57 -3.74
CA PHE A 38 0.69 1.96 -3.34
C PHE A 38 0.43 2.10 -1.83
N ALA A 39 -0.44 1.26 -1.27
CA ALA A 39 -0.67 1.23 0.17
C ALA A 39 0.60 0.84 0.94
N ALA A 40 1.39 -0.12 0.45
CA ALA A 40 2.62 -0.52 1.12
C ALA A 40 3.65 0.63 1.15
N THR A 41 3.81 1.37 0.06
CA THR A 41 4.71 2.53 0.04
C THR A 41 4.21 3.67 0.90
N LEU A 42 2.89 3.89 0.94
CA LEU A 42 2.27 4.87 1.83
C LEU A 42 2.44 4.50 3.31
N GLY A 43 2.24 3.23 3.65
CA GLY A 43 2.48 2.69 5.00
C GLY A 43 3.93 2.87 5.42
N ALA A 44 4.89 2.59 4.52
CA ALA A 44 6.31 2.81 4.78
C ALA A 44 6.65 4.28 4.99
N LYS A 45 6.08 5.18 4.18
CA LYS A 45 6.27 6.64 4.35
C LYS A 45 5.84 7.11 5.74
N TYR A 46 4.70 6.64 6.24
CA TYR A 46 4.21 6.98 7.58
C TYR A 46 4.77 6.07 8.70
N ASN A 47 5.71 5.17 8.35
CA ASN A 47 6.27 4.17 9.26
C ASN A 47 5.20 3.38 10.04
N LYS A 48 4.12 2.99 9.33
CA LYS A 48 2.93 2.36 9.90
C LYS A 48 2.83 0.92 9.45
N ARG A 49 3.16 -0.01 10.35
CA ARG A 49 3.02 -1.45 10.17
C ARG A 49 1.89 -1.99 11.02
N ILE A 50 0.95 -2.71 10.39
CA ILE A 50 -0.17 -3.32 11.11
C ILE A 50 -0.25 -4.81 10.74
N PRO A 51 -0.13 -5.73 11.72
CA PRO A 51 -0.25 -7.17 11.47
C PRO A 51 -1.61 -7.54 10.90
N LEU A 52 -1.63 -8.52 9.99
CA LEU A 52 -2.88 -9.05 9.44
C LEU A 52 -3.47 -10.06 10.41
N ASN A 53 -4.66 -9.76 10.95
CA ASN A 53 -5.37 -10.67 11.85
C ASN A 53 -6.23 -11.67 11.09
N ILE A 54 -7.04 -11.18 10.15
CA ILE A 54 -8.01 -11.97 9.41
C ILE A 54 -7.82 -11.68 7.92
N ILE A 55 -7.64 -12.73 7.13
CA ILE A 55 -7.43 -12.63 5.69
C ILE A 55 -8.79 -12.50 5.00
N SER A 56 -8.88 -11.57 4.05
CA SER A 56 -10.08 -11.42 3.23
C SER A 56 -10.29 -12.62 2.32
N LYS A 57 -11.56 -12.97 2.10
CA LYS A 57 -11.94 -13.90 1.02
C LYS A 57 -12.00 -13.16 -0.32
N GLU A 58 -12.38 -11.88 -0.30
CA GLU A 58 -12.51 -11.01 -1.45
C GLU A 58 -12.00 -9.59 -1.10
N PRO A 59 -11.00 -9.05 -1.80
CA PRO A 59 -10.22 -9.70 -2.86
C PRO A 59 -9.44 -10.92 -2.34
N ALA A 60 -9.34 -11.95 -3.16
CA ALA A 60 -8.56 -13.13 -2.84
C ALA A 60 -7.06 -12.77 -2.77
N PRO A 61 -6.25 -13.51 -1.99
CA PRO A 61 -4.80 -13.31 -1.96
C PRO A 61 -4.20 -13.31 -3.37
N ILE A 62 -3.28 -12.39 -3.65
CA ILE A 62 -2.73 -12.12 -4.97
C ILE A 62 -1.40 -12.89 -5.13
N SER A 63 -1.19 -13.56 -6.26
CA SER A 63 0.08 -14.27 -6.51
C SER A 63 1.26 -13.30 -6.51
N LEU A 64 2.36 -13.67 -5.84
CA LEU A 64 3.60 -12.88 -5.84
C LEU A 64 4.11 -12.62 -7.27
N GLU A 65 3.93 -13.57 -8.18
CA GLU A 65 4.30 -13.43 -9.60
C GLU A 65 3.60 -12.25 -10.29
N ILE A 66 2.40 -11.86 -9.84
CA ILE A 66 1.69 -10.69 -10.38
C ILE A 66 2.47 -9.41 -10.02
N PHE A 67 2.99 -9.32 -8.80
CA PHE A 67 3.83 -8.19 -8.39
C PHE A 67 5.16 -8.17 -9.16
N VAL A 68 5.79 -9.34 -9.34
CA VAL A 68 7.02 -9.47 -10.13
C VAL A 68 6.80 -9.04 -11.58
N SER A 69 5.74 -9.53 -12.24
CA SER A 69 5.43 -9.21 -13.64
C SER A 69 5.06 -7.74 -13.87
N ARG A 70 4.53 -7.06 -12.85
CA ARG A 70 4.29 -5.60 -12.88
C ARG A 70 5.50 -4.76 -12.47
N GLY A 71 6.61 -5.39 -12.06
CA GLY A 71 7.85 -4.70 -11.68
C GLY A 71 7.90 -4.22 -10.23
N TYR A 72 6.99 -4.67 -9.36
CA TYR A 72 6.94 -4.29 -7.94
C TYR A 72 7.85 -5.10 -7.03
N ASP A 73 8.54 -6.11 -7.57
CA ASP A 73 9.56 -6.88 -6.83
C ASP A 73 10.63 -5.99 -6.18
N ALA A 74 11.08 -4.95 -6.90
CA ALA A 74 12.04 -3.99 -6.37
C ALA A 74 11.50 -3.25 -5.14
N VAL A 75 10.22 -2.85 -5.16
CA VAL A 75 9.57 -2.16 -4.03
C VAL A 75 9.50 -3.08 -2.82
N ILE A 76 9.06 -4.33 -3.00
CA ILE A 76 8.98 -5.33 -1.92
C ILE A 76 10.35 -5.52 -1.26
N LYS A 77 11.40 -5.68 -2.07
CA LYS A 77 12.79 -5.85 -1.60
C LYS A 77 13.32 -4.61 -0.88
N LEU A 78 13.07 -3.41 -1.42
CA LEU A 78 13.50 -2.15 -0.81
C LEU A 78 12.83 -1.91 0.54
N LEU A 79 11.52 -2.19 0.65
CA LEU A 79 10.82 -2.10 1.93
C LEU A 79 11.38 -3.09 2.95
N ALA A 80 11.67 -4.32 2.54
CA ALA A 80 12.21 -5.32 3.45
C ALA A 80 13.63 -5.01 3.94
N ILE A 81 14.54 -4.54 3.08
CA ILE A 81 15.91 -4.19 3.49
C ILE A 81 15.96 -2.93 4.34
N THR A 82 15.11 -1.93 4.04
CA THR A 82 15.04 -0.71 4.87
C THR A 82 14.48 -1.01 6.26
N GLU A 83 13.54 -1.94 6.36
CA GLU A 83 12.98 -2.37 7.64
C GLU A 83 13.97 -3.21 8.47
N THR A 84 14.58 -4.21 7.85
CA THR A 84 15.43 -5.18 8.58
C THR A 84 16.86 -4.70 8.78
N ASN A 85 17.34 -3.78 7.93
CA ASN A 85 18.75 -3.41 7.79
C ASN A 85 19.70 -4.61 7.58
N ASP A 86 19.19 -5.73 7.08
CA ASP A 86 19.93 -6.96 6.83
C ASP A 86 19.88 -7.32 5.34
N PRO A 87 21.01 -7.26 4.59
CA PRO A 87 21.06 -7.66 3.19
C PRO A 87 20.66 -9.12 2.94
N HIS A 88 20.76 -10.01 3.95
CA HIS A 88 20.34 -11.40 3.82
C HIS A 88 18.85 -11.53 3.46
N ILE A 89 18.04 -10.54 3.83
CA ILE A 89 16.61 -10.49 3.47
C ILE A 89 16.37 -10.48 1.96
N LEU A 90 17.38 -10.18 1.14
CA LEU A 90 17.30 -10.18 -0.33
C LEU A 90 17.64 -11.53 -0.96
N SER A 91 17.96 -12.55 -0.16
CA SER A 91 18.30 -13.89 -0.66
C SER A 91 17.18 -14.45 -1.54
N LEU A 92 17.58 -15.01 -2.69
CA LEU A 92 16.69 -15.65 -3.66
C LEU A 92 16.44 -17.13 -3.35
N TYR A 93 17.26 -17.72 -2.48
CA TYR A 93 17.23 -19.15 -2.19
C TYR A 93 16.73 -19.46 -0.78
N ASP A 94 16.65 -18.45 0.08
CA ASP A 94 16.13 -18.58 1.43
C ASP A 94 14.63 -18.30 1.45
N THR A 95 13.86 -19.35 1.75
CA THR A 95 12.40 -19.29 1.86
C THR A 95 11.96 -18.49 3.08
N GLU A 96 12.72 -18.49 4.17
CA GLU A 96 12.38 -17.71 5.37
C GLU A 96 12.55 -16.21 5.08
N ALA A 97 13.64 -15.82 4.43
CA ALA A 97 13.83 -14.46 3.95
C ALA A 97 12.69 -14.02 3.02
N GLU A 98 12.24 -14.88 2.09
CA GLU A 98 11.11 -14.57 1.22
C GLU A 98 9.80 -14.37 1.98
N ASN A 99 9.47 -15.27 2.92
CA ASN A 99 8.29 -15.16 3.75
C ASN A 99 8.32 -13.88 4.60
N GLN A 100 9.49 -13.53 5.15
CA GLN A 100 9.67 -12.31 5.92
C GLN A 100 9.51 -11.05 5.05
N ARG A 101 10.02 -11.04 3.81
CA ARG A 101 9.77 -9.94 2.84
C ARG A 101 8.28 -9.75 2.58
N ILE A 102 7.56 -10.85 2.36
CA ILE A 102 6.12 -10.83 2.10
C ILE A 102 5.38 -10.30 3.33
N GLN A 103 5.72 -10.77 4.53
CA GLN A 103 5.09 -10.31 5.76
C GLN A 103 5.30 -8.81 5.98
N ILE A 104 6.53 -8.32 5.86
CA ILE A 104 6.82 -6.88 6.01
C ILE A 104 5.99 -6.07 5.01
N PHE A 105 5.94 -6.52 3.76
CA PHE A 105 5.15 -5.87 2.72
C PHE A 105 3.65 -5.87 3.03
N GLU A 106 3.09 -7.00 3.47
CA GLU A 106 1.68 -7.14 3.86
C GLU A 106 1.34 -6.18 5.02
N GLU A 107 2.19 -6.11 6.03
CA GLU A 107 1.95 -5.26 7.21
C GLU A 107 2.02 -3.77 6.89
N TYR A 108 2.94 -3.36 6.01
CA TYR A 108 3.00 -2.01 5.49
C TYR A 108 1.78 -1.70 4.61
N ALA A 109 1.37 -2.62 3.74
CA ALA A 109 0.17 -2.45 2.93
C ALA A 109 -1.07 -2.27 3.81
N ASN A 110 -1.20 -3.06 4.86
CA ASN A 110 -2.31 -2.97 5.80
C ASN A 110 -2.32 -1.62 6.55
N GLY A 111 -1.15 -1.15 6.99
CA GLY A 111 -1.00 0.18 7.60
C GLY A 111 -1.36 1.32 6.66
N GLY A 112 -0.92 1.26 5.40
CA GLY A 112 -1.27 2.25 4.39
C GLY A 112 -2.74 2.21 3.98
N LEU A 113 -3.36 1.03 3.92
CA LEU A 113 -4.81 0.91 3.68
C LEU A 113 -5.62 1.52 4.83
N GLU A 114 -5.17 1.37 6.08
CA GLU A 114 -5.81 2.05 7.19
C GLU A 114 -5.71 3.58 7.07
N GLN A 115 -4.54 4.10 6.65
CA GLN A 115 -4.40 5.53 6.39
C GLN A 115 -5.35 5.99 5.28
N LEU A 116 -5.34 5.30 4.14
CA LEU A 116 -6.23 5.62 3.01
C LEU A 116 -7.71 5.57 3.39
N GLN A 117 -8.09 4.63 4.27
CA GLN A 117 -9.47 4.53 4.72
C GLN A 117 -9.92 5.77 5.49
N GLU A 118 -9.05 6.36 6.30
CA GLU A 118 -9.35 7.59 7.04
C GLU A 118 -9.36 8.82 6.11
N GLU A 119 -8.38 8.95 5.19
CA GLU A 119 -8.32 10.06 4.23
C GLU A 119 -9.52 10.07 3.26
N LEU A 120 -9.93 8.90 2.77
CA LEU A 120 -11.01 8.77 1.78
C LEU A 120 -12.40 8.70 2.42
N LYS A 121 -12.50 8.86 3.74
CA LYS A 121 -13.76 8.72 4.47
C LYS A 121 -14.74 9.82 4.07
N GLY A 122 -15.85 9.43 3.44
CA GLY A 122 -16.87 10.36 2.97
C GLY A 122 -16.54 11.00 1.61
N ILE A 123 -15.42 10.61 0.98
CA ILE A 123 -15.07 11.01 -0.37
C ILE A 123 -15.78 10.12 -1.38
N VAL A 124 -16.27 10.71 -2.48
CA VAL A 124 -16.95 9.99 -3.56
C VAL A 124 -16.01 9.77 -4.75
N ASP A 125 -15.16 10.75 -5.07
CA ASP A 125 -14.15 10.65 -6.13
C ASP A 125 -12.75 10.46 -5.52
N TYR A 126 -12.31 9.19 -5.48
CA TYR A 126 -11.00 8.84 -4.94
C TYR A 126 -9.85 9.30 -5.83
N SER A 127 -10.08 9.45 -7.13
CA SER A 127 -9.04 9.85 -8.08
C SER A 127 -8.66 11.32 -7.87
N GLU A 128 -9.66 12.20 -7.73
CA GLU A 128 -9.42 13.62 -7.44
C GLU A 128 -8.76 13.81 -6.08
N HIS A 129 -9.22 13.11 -5.04
CA HIS A 129 -8.64 13.24 -3.71
C HIS A 129 -7.19 12.70 -3.64
N LEU A 130 -6.90 11.55 -4.27
CA LEU A 130 -5.52 11.06 -4.35
C LEU A 130 -4.62 12.03 -5.12
N LEU A 131 -5.12 12.69 -6.17
CA LEU A 131 -4.38 13.73 -6.87
C LEU A 131 -4.05 14.93 -5.95
N LEU A 132 -4.99 15.33 -5.09
CA LEU A 132 -4.76 16.38 -4.09
C LEU A 132 -3.68 15.96 -3.08
N LEU A 133 -3.76 14.75 -2.53
CA LEU A 133 -2.75 14.20 -1.62
C LEU A 133 -1.35 14.21 -2.26
N LEU A 134 -1.22 13.81 -3.52
CA LEU A 134 0.05 13.85 -4.24
C LEU A 134 0.55 15.28 -4.51
N ASN A 135 -0.37 16.24 -4.75
CA ASN A 135 0.00 17.64 -4.92
C ASN A 135 0.53 18.27 -3.63
N LEU A 136 -0.06 17.95 -2.48
CA LEU A 136 0.42 18.40 -1.17
C LEU A 136 1.86 17.91 -0.91
N GLU A 137 2.18 16.71 -1.34
CA GLU A 137 3.55 16.15 -1.21
C GLU A 137 4.57 16.80 -2.13
N ARG A 138 4.14 17.29 -3.30
CA ARG A 138 5.03 17.89 -4.28
C ARG A 138 5.59 19.24 -3.82
N PHE A 139 4.82 19.99 -3.03
CA PHE A 139 5.20 21.30 -2.52
C PHE A 139 5.41 21.21 -1.01
N PRO A 140 6.65 20.96 -0.53
CA PRO A 140 6.89 20.98 0.90
C PRO A 140 6.45 22.33 1.46
N ASN A 141 5.56 22.29 2.46
CA ASN A 141 5.07 23.48 3.13
C ASN A 141 6.27 24.29 3.65
N ASN A 142 6.56 25.41 3.00
CA ASN A 142 7.36 26.48 3.59
C ASN A 142 6.45 27.21 4.58
N THR A 143 6.12 26.56 5.69
CA THR A 143 5.31 27.17 6.74
C THR A 143 6.17 28.23 7.44
N THR A 144 6.06 29.48 7.01
CA THR A 144 6.28 30.62 7.91
C THR A 144 5.13 30.60 8.92
N GLU A 145 5.45 30.57 10.21
CA GLU A 145 4.53 30.35 11.34
C GLU A 145 3.34 31.34 11.46
N GLU A 146 3.18 32.29 10.53
CA GLU A 146 2.23 33.40 10.64
C GLU A 146 0.97 33.28 9.76
N GLU A 147 0.88 32.34 8.82
CA GLU A 147 -0.32 32.22 7.94
C GLU A 147 -1.20 31.00 8.27
N PHE A 148 -2.51 31.23 8.31
CA PHE A 148 -3.51 30.19 8.59
C PHE A 148 -3.54 29.16 7.47
N ASP A 149 -3.03 27.96 7.76
CA ASP A 149 -2.83 26.90 6.78
C ASP A 149 -4.15 26.21 6.42
N LEU A 150 -4.70 26.59 5.26
CA LEU A 150 -5.93 26.02 4.71
C LEU A 150 -5.76 24.58 4.21
N THR A 151 -4.53 24.08 4.04
CA THR A 151 -4.31 22.67 3.64
C THR A 151 -4.77 21.68 4.70
N ARG A 152 -4.94 22.12 5.95
CA ARG A 152 -5.48 21.29 7.06
C ARG A 152 -6.98 20.97 6.95
N PHE A 153 -7.68 21.60 6.01
CA PHE A 153 -9.13 21.44 5.81
C PHE A 153 -9.49 20.81 4.46
N LEU A 154 -8.48 20.41 3.69
CA LEU A 154 -8.62 19.49 2.56
C LEU A 154 -8.66 18.06 3.08
#